data_AF-A0A8T5ALI4-F1
#
_entry.id   AF-A0A8T5ALI4-F1
#
_cell.length_a   1.000
_cell.length_b   1.000
_cell.length_c   1.000
_cell.angle_alpha   90.00
_cell.angle_beta   90.00
_cell.angle_gamma   90.00
#
_symmetry.space_group_name_H-M   'P 1'
#
loop_
_entity.id
_entity.type
_entity.pdbx_description
1 polymer ?
#
loop_
_entity_poly.entity_id
_entity_poly.type
_entity_poly.pdbx_seq_one_letter_code
_entity_poly.pdbx_strand_id
1 'polypeptide(L)'
;MYLVGEALVGEGAELAHVDVIVGDLDGIVGSSLALGMVRGRMGHAPLPGIIRPNLLVKPFTLMVPKVDLKSYSDLARVYGPVQYAVAKAVADAVEEGIIPSGDLDRLAVICGVYVDPRAEDVKRLFHYNYSAVKLALKRAISQYPSLDKLFSEKDRSKHPLSRFRTPRLWMPPYLQVALDNPDMESIRRVVSQLPRSDRIILEAGTPLIKRCGLDSVRELRSMAKDNFLIADLKTLDTGRVEVDEAMEAGADGVVVSGLAPKDVIEEFIYEAERIGVYPILDMTDVPDPVELLSGLKVLPRVVILHRGIDQEASTRIRWEFIRDLKAKFSRVLVAVAGRMTPESIPVALDSGADILIVGRYITQARDPRRAALEFLSRIGLDMDQLRIHVE
;
A
#
# COMPACT_ATOMS: atom_id res chain seq x y z
N MET A 1 -14.38 -0.33 -27.78
CA MET A 1 -13.86 -0.15 -26.39
C MET A 1 -13.56 -1.55 -25.84
N TYR A 2 -12.73 -1.71 -24.80
CA TYR A 2 -12.58 -3.02 -24.15
C TYR A 2 -12.57 -2.88 -22.64
N LEU A 3 -12.97 -3.97 -21.98
CA LEU A 3 -13.02 -4.11 -20.53
C LEU A 3 -12.00 -5.16 -20.10
N VAL A 4 -11.45 -5.00 -18.90
CA VAL A 4 -10.41 -5.88 -18.35
C VAL A 4 -10.89 -6.40 -17.00
N GLY A 5 -10.66 -7.69 -16.75
CA GLY A 5 -10.89 -8.29 -15.45
C GLY A 5 -9.78 -9.28 -15.10
N GLU A 6 -9.51 -9.39 -13.82
CA GLU A 6 -8.54 -10.32 -13.25
C GLU A 6 -9.19 -11.11 -12.10
N ALA A 7 -8.80 -12.37 -11.98
CA ALA A 7 -9.10 -13.16 -10.81
C ALA A 7 -8.02 -14.22 -10.54
N LEU A 8 -7.75 -14.39 -9.25
CA LEU A 8 -6.91 -15.42 -8.69
C LEU A 8 -7.77 -16.31 -7.78
N VAL A 9 -7.85 -17.61 -8.07
CA VAL A 9 -8.67 -18.57 -7.32
C VAL A 9 -7.90 -19.85 -7.07
N GLY A 10 -8.01 -20.34 -5.83
CA GLY A 10 -7.41 -21.60 -5.41
C GLY A 10 -6.07 -21.40 -4.69
N GLU A 11 -5.35 -22.50 -4.53
CA GLU A 11 -4.11 -22.57 -3.75
C GLU A 11 -3.21 -23.68 -4.31
N GLY A 12 -1.91 -23.63 -4.01
CA GLY A 12 -0.95 -24.64 -4.43
C GLY A 12 -0.64 -24.59 -5.93
N ALA A 13 -0.26 -25.73 -6.51
CA ALA A 13 0.07 -25.81 -7.93
C ALA A 13 -1.17 -25.66 -8.84
N GLU A 14 -2.35 -25.99 -8.33
CA GLU A 14 -3.59 -25.89 -9.11
C GLU A 14 -4.14 -24.45 -9.21
N LEU A 15 -3.55 -23.50 -8.46
CA LEU A 15 -3.93 -22.09 -8.46
C LEU A 15 -4.17 -21.56 -9.88
N ALA A 16 -5.33 -20.97 -10.11
CA ALA A 16 -5.67 -20.33 -11.36
C ALA A 16 -5.52 -18.81 -11.24
N HIS A 17 -4.72 -18.20 -12.11
CA HIS A 17 -4.64 -16.76 -12.26
C HIS A 17 -5.02 -16.38 -13.70
N VAL A 18 -6.17 -15.72 -13.85
CA VAL A 18 -6.83 -15.48 -15.12
C VAL A 18 -6.96 -13.98 -15.36
N ASP A 19 -6.55 -13.55 -16.55
CA ASP A 19 -6.84 -12.20 -17.06
C ASP A 19 -7.81 -12.33 -18.24
N VAL A 20 -8.85 -11.50 -18.28
CA VAL A 20 -9.76 -11.43 -19.42
C VAL A 20 -9.78 -10.03 -20.03
N ILE A 21 -9.84 -9.98 -21.35
CA ILE A 21 -10.17 -8.78 -22.11
C ILE A 21 -11.46 -9.07 -22.87
N VAL A 22 -12.48 -8.25 -22.67
CA VAL A 22 -13.77 -8.34 -23.36
C VAL A 22 -13.97 -7.10 -24.20
N GLY A 23 -14.27 -7.24 -25.49
CA GLY A 23 -14.51 -6.09 -26.34
C GLY A 23 -15.01 -6.45 -27.73
N ASP A 24 -15.14 -5.43 -28.58
CA ASP A 24 -15.76 -5.54 -29.89
C ASP A 24 -14.91 -6.36 -30.88
N LEU A 25 -15.57 -7.25 -31.63
CA LEU A 25 -14.97 -8.06 -32.68
C LEU A 25 -14.46 -7.19 -33.86
N ASP A 26 -15.17 -6.10 -34.17
CA ASP A 26 -14.73 -5.13 -35.18
C ASP A 26 -13.65 -4.15 -34.67
N GLY A 27 -13.20 -4.32 -33.42
CA GLY A 27 -12.24 -3.45 -32.77
C GLY A 27 -10.83 -4.04 -32.63
N ILE A 28 -10.05 -3.43 -31.73
CA ILE A 28 -8.69 -3.87 -31.39
C ILE A 28 -8.65 -5.29 -30.82
N VAL A 29 -9.72 -5.72 -30.14
CA VAL A 29 -9.83 -7.06 -29.55
C VAL A 29 -9.96 -8.10 -30.65
N GLY A 30 -10.90 -7.95 -31.60
CA GLY A 30 -11.01 -8.89 -32.71
C GLY A 30 -9.79 -8.90 -33.64
N SER A 31 -9.15 -7.75 -33.87
CA SER A 31 -7.88 -7.68 -34.61
C SER A 31 -6.77 -8.47 -33.91
N SER A 32 -6.65 -8.33 -32.58
CA SER A 32 -5.67 -9.05 -31.76
C SER A 32 -5.95 -10.55 -31.72
N LEU A 33 -7.23 -10.93 -31.71
CA LEU A 33 -7.68 -12.32 -31.74
C LEU A 33 -7.35 -12.99 -33.07
N ALA A 34 -7.65 -12.35 -34.19
CA ALA A 34 -7.31 -12.84 -35.53
C ALA A 34 -5.79 -13.04 -35.68
N LEU A 35 -4.99 -12.07 -35.22
CA LEU A 35 -3.54 -12.19 -35.20
C LEU A 35 -3.07 -13.33 -34.29
N GLY A 36 -3.65 -13.48 -33.10
CA GLY A 36 -3.30 -14.54 -32.16
C GLY A 36 -3.58 -15.96 -32.70
N MET A 37 -4.66 -16.12 -33.47
CA MET A 37 -4.97 -17.41 -34.12
C MET A 37 -3.98 -17.78 -35.21
N VAL A 38 -3.43 -16.80 -35.94
CA VAL A 38 -2.51 -17.04 -37.07
C VAL A 38 -1.05 -17.04 -36.62
N ARG A 39 -0.71 -16.26 -35.59
CA ARG A 39 0.66 -16.11 -35.08
C ARG A 39 0.84 -16.90 -33.79
N GLY A 40 1.14 -18.18 -33.93
CA GLY A 40 1.62 -18.99 -32.81
C GLY A 40 2.99 -18.53 -32.32
N ARG A 41 3.17 -18.46 -31.00
CA ARG A 41 4.50 -18.37 -30.37
C ARG A 41 4.84 -19.73 -29.76
N MET A 42 6.07 -20.17 -29.93
CA MET A 42 6.54 -21.42 -29.31
C MET A 42 6.26 -21.38 -27.80
N GLY A 43 5.62 -22.43 -27.28
CA GLY A 43 5.25 -22.51 -25.86
C GLY A 43 3.95 -21.82 -25.44
N HIS A 44 3.43 -20.89 -26.25
CA HIS A 44 2.27 -20.04 -25.89
C HIS A 44 1.19 -20.04 -26.97
N ALA A 45 0.97 -21.18 -27.62
CA ALA A 45 0.00 -21.31 -28.70
C ALA A 45 -1.42 -20.95 -28.20
N PRO A 46 -2.07 -19.91 -28.76
CA PRO A 46 -3.44 -19.58 -28.42
C PRO A 46 -4.42 -20.63 -28.93
N LEU A 47 -5.53 -20.82 -28.23
CA LEU A 47 -6.51 -21.86 -28.51
C LEU A 47 -7.94 -21.32 -28.42
N PRO A 48 -8.84 -21.68 -29.34
CA PRO A 48 -10.24 -21.37 -29.18
C PRO A 48 -10.83 -22.03 -27.94
N GLY A 49 -11.70 -21.34 -27.21
CA GLY A 49 -12.51 -21.92 -26.15
C GLY A 49 -13.55 -22.86 -26.74
N ILE A 50 -13.44 -24.15 -26.43
CA ILE A 50 -14.39 -25.18 -26.88
C ILE A 50 -14.96 -25.93 -25.67
N ILE A 51 -16.27 -26.18 -25.68
CA ILE A 51 -16.93 -27.05 -24.71
C ILE A 51 -16.54 -28.51 -24.98
N ARG A 52 -16.46 -28.85 -26.27
CA ARG A 52 -15.99 -30.12 -26.82
C ARG A 52 -15.59 -29.89 -28.28
N PRO A 53 -14.88 -30.83 -28.94
CA PRO A 53 -14.62 -30.73 -30.36
C PRO A 53 -15.90 -30.41 -31.17
N ASN A 54 -15.78 -29.46 -32.09
CA ASN A 54 -16.87 -28.93 -32.92
C ASN A 54 -17.98 -28.17 -32.16
N LEU A 55 -17.72 -27.72 -30.92
CA LEU A 55 -18.63 -26.87 -30.15
C LEU A 55 -17.87 -25.71 -29.51
N LEU A 56 -17.71 -24.62 -30.28
CA LEU A 56 -17.12 -23.36 -29.83
C LEU A 56 -18.05 -22.65 -28.84
N VAL A 57 -17.47 -21.95 -27.88
CA VAL A 57 -18.22 -21.04 -27.01
C VAL A 57 -18.54 -19.73 -27.71
N LYS A 58 -19.68 -19.12 -27.36
CA LYS A 58 -20.05 -17.75 -27.71
C LYS A 58 -20.16 -16.89 -26.43
N PRO A 59 -19.68 -15.63 -26.42
CA PRO A 59 -18.91 -14.97 -27.48
C PRO A 59 -17.59 -15.70 -27.78
N PHE A 60 -17.07 -15.55 -29.00
CA PHE A 60 -15.87 -16.27 -29.40
C PHE A 60 -14.72 -15.92 -28.43
N THR A 61 -14.12 -16.95 -27.85
CA THR A 61 -13.12 -16.80 -26.79
C THR A 61 -11.79 -17.41 -27.25
N LEU A 62 -10.71 -16.64 -27.17
CA LEU A 62 -9.35 -17.09 -27.42
C LEU A 62 -8.60 -17.23 -26.10
N MET A 63 -8.26 -18.46 -25.72
CA MET A 63 -7.45 -18.78 -24.55
C MET A 63 -5.96 -18.65 -24.89
N VAL A 64 -5.20 -17.97 -24.03
CA VAL A 64 -3.76 -17.73 -24.20
C VAL A 64 -2.99 -18.23 -22.96
N PRO A 65 -2.12 -19.25 -23.08
CA PRO A 65 -1.28 -19.70 -21.97
C PRO A 65 -0.28 -18.63 -21.55
N LYS A 66 -0.23 -18.29 -20.25
CA LYS A 66 0.75 -17.35 -19.67
C LYS A 66 2.10 -18.01 -19.34
N VAL A 67 2.17 -19.34 -19.36
CA VAL A 67 3.37 -20.12 -19.12
C VAL A 67 3.76 -20.90 -20.36
N ASP A 68 5.06 -21.19 -20.50
CA ASP A 68 5.63 -21.96 -21.60
C ASP A 68 5.25 -23.45 -21.47
N LEU A 69 4.49 -23.97 -22.43
CA LEU A 69 4.05 -25.36 -22.50
C LEU A 69 5.14 -26.23 -23.15
N LYS A 70 5.89 -26.96 -22.33
CA LYS A 70 7.08 -27.71 -22.77
C LYS A 70 6.85 -29.21 -22.93
N SER A 71 5.87 -29.76 -22.20
CA SER A 71 5.62 -31.20 -22.16
C SER A 71 4.22 -31.56 -22.65
N TYR A 72 4.04 -32.82 -23.05
CA TYR A 72 2.70 -33.36 -23.35
C TYR A 72 1.76 -33.29 -22.14
N SER A 73 2.30 -33.35 -20.92
CA SER A 73 1.52 -33.19 -19.69
C SER A 73 0.96 -31.75 -19.58
N ASP A 74 1.77 -30.74 -19.91
CA ASP A 74 1.32 -29.35 -19.97
C ASP A 74 0.22 -29.16 -21.00
N LEU A 75 0.41 -29.73 -22.20
CA LEU A 75 -0.59 -29.69 -23.26
C LEU A 75 -1.89 -30.38 -22.82
N ALA A 76 -1.82 -31.57 -22.21
CA ALA A 76 -3.00 -32.30 -21.76
C ALA A 76 -3.80 -31.53 -20.71
N ARG A 77 -3.13 -30.83 -19.78
CA ARG A 77 -3.79 -29.96 -18.79
C ARG A 77 -4.47 -28.77 -19.44
N VAL A 78 -3.76 -28.06 -20.31
CA VAL A 78 -4.25 -26.81 -20.91
C VAL A 78 -5.34 -27.09 -21.95
N TYR A 79 -5.14 -28.05 -22.84
CA TYR A 79 -6.07 -28.40 -23.93
C TYR A 79 -7.22 -29.31 -23.46
N GLY A 80 -7.17 -29.81 -22.22
CA GLY A 80 -8.22 -30.64 -21.63
C GLY A 80 -9.05 -29.85 -20.62
N PRO A 81 -8.83 -30.08 -19.31
CA PRO A 81 -9.67 -29.51 -18.26
C PRO A 81 -9.69 -27.98 -18.24
N VAL A 82 -8.59 -27.30 -18.57
CA VAL A 82 -8.52 -25.83 -18.52
C VAL A 82 -9.25 -25.20 -19.70
N GLN A 83 -9.06 -25.68 -20.93
CA GLN A 83 -9.80 -25.22 -22.10
C GLN A 83 -11.31 -25.41 -21.92
N TYR A 84 -11.72 -26.58 -21.40
CA TYR A 84 -13.12 -26.85 -21.06
C TYR A 84 -13.63 -25.92 -19.95
N ALA A 85 -12.85 -25.67 -18.90
CA ALA A 85 -13.21 -24.77 -17.81
C ALA A 85 -13.46 -23.34 -18.30
N VAL A 86 -12.58 -22.81 -19.17
CA VAL A 86 -12.72 -21.48 -19.78
C VAL A 86 -14.00 -21.42 -20.62
N ALA A 87 -14.20 -22.39 -21.52
CA ALA A 87 -15.37 -22.41 -22.38
C ALA A 87 -16.67 -22.54 -21.58
N LYS A 88 -16.70 -23.42 -20.58
CA LYS A 88 -17.89 -23.59 -19.73
C LYS A 88 -18.18 -22.33 -18.92
N ALA A 89 -17.15 -21.68 -18.35
CA ALA A 89 -17.33 -20.45 -17.58
C ALA A 89 -17.90 -19.30 -18.43
N VAL A 90 -17.45 -19.16 -19.68
CA VAL A 90 -18.00 -18.17 -20.62
C VAL A 90 -19.46 -18.50 -20.98
N ALA A 91 -19.76 -19.77 -21.27
CA ALA A 91 -21.13 -20.20 -21.57
C ALA A 91 -22.10 -19.94 -20.41
N ASP A 92 -21.71 -20.33 -19.20
CA ASP A 92 -22.50 -20.08 -17.98
C ASP A 92 -22.62 -18.57 -17.69
N ALA A 93 -21.58 -17.77 -17.98
CA ALA A 93 -21.66 -16.31 -17.83
C ALA A 93 -22.69 -15.67 -18.78
N VAL A 94 -22.89 -16.25 -19.97
CA VAL A 94 -23.98 -15.84 -20.88
C VAL A 94 -25.34 -16.30 -20.35
N GLU A 95 -25.44 -17.55 -19.91
CA GLU A 95 -26.68 -18.11 -19.34
C GLU A 95 -27.17 -17.31 -18.12
N GLU A 96 -26.26 -16.87 -17.27
CA GLU A 96 -26.54 -16.08 -16.06
C GLU A 96 -26.70 -14.57 -16.34
N GLY A 97 -26.56 -14.14 -17.59
CA GLY A 97 -26.70 -12.74 -17.99
C GLY A 97 -25.56 -11.81 -17.55
N ILE A 98 -24.41 -12.37 -17.15
CA ILE A 98 -23.18 -11.58 -16.94
C ILE A 98 -22.73 -10.98 -18.28
N ILE A 99 -22.78 -11.76 -19.36
CA ILE A 99 -22.59 -11.29 -20.73
C ILE A 99 -23.97 -11.21 -21.40
N PRO A 100 -24.41 -10.02 -21.86
CA PRO A 100 -25.70 -9.90 -22.53
C PRO A 100 -25.80 -10.77 -23.80
N SER A 101 -26.86 -11.57 -23.90
CA SER A 101 -27.07 -12.48 -25.03
C SER A 101 -27.28 -11.77 -26.38
N GLY A 102 -27.67 -10.49 -26.36
CA GLY A 102 -27.80 -9.66 -27.56
C GLY A 102 -26.46 -9.25 -28.19
N ASP A 103 -25.35 -9.40 -27.48
CA ASP A 103 -24.03 -8.92 -27.90
C ASP A 103 -23.07 -10.06 -28.33
N LEU A 104 -23.53 -11.31 -28.36
CA LEU A 104 -22.66 -12.49 -28.50
C LEU A 104 -21.85 -12.55 -29.80
N ASP A 105 -22.42 -12.07 -30.90
CA ASP A 105 -21.75 -12.04 -32.21
C ASP A 105 -20.94 -10.75 -32.42
N ARG A 106 -21.11 -9.76 -31.54
CA ARG A 106 -20.38 -8.48 -31.55
C ARG A 106 -19.17 -8.49 -30.64
N LEU A 107 -19.22 -9.27 -29.55
CA LEU A 107 -18.16 -9.35 -28.56
C LEU A 107 -17.21 -10.52 -28.81
N ALA A 108 -15.97 -10.34 -28.38
CA ALA A 108 -14.97 -11.38 -28.27
C ALA A 108 -14.29 -11.31 -26.90
N VAL A 109 -13.76 -12.46 -26.45
CA VAL A 109 -13.02 -12.59 -25.19
C VAL A 109 -11.62 -13.10 -25.49
N ILE A 110 -10.61 -12.43 -24.95
CA ILE A 110 -9.25 -12.96 -24.87
C ILE A 110 -9.00 -13.34 -23.41
N CYS A 111 -8.68 -14.60 -23.15
CA CYS A 111 -8.54 -15.16 -21.81
C CYS A 111 -7.11 -15.66 -21.58
N GLY A 112 -6.31 -14.89 -20.86
CA GLY A 112 -4.99 -15.31 -20.42
C GLY A 112 -5.09 -16.25 -19.22
N VAL A 113 -4.52 -17.46 -19.32
CA VAL A 113 -4.57 -18.46 -18.25
C VAL A 113 -3.17 -18.82 -17.74
N TYR A 114 -2.95 -18.71 -16.44
CA TYR A 114 -1.79 -19.27 -15.76
C TYR A 114 -2.12 -20.66 -15.20
N VAL A 115 -1.24 -21.62 -15.46
CA VAL A 115 -1.30 -22.97 -14.90
C VAL A 115 0.12 -23.33 -14.46
N ASP A 116 0.31 -23.75 -13.21
CA ASP A 116 1.63 -24.21 -12.77
C ASP A 116 1.97 -25.55 -13.48
N PRO A 117 3.19 -25.71 -14.05
CA PRO A 117 3.61 -26.98 -14.66
C PRO A 117 3.58 -28.19 -13.71
N ARG A 118 3.58 -27.94 -12.39
CA ARG A 118 3.52 -28.97 -11.33
C ARG A 118 2.09 -29.38 -10.97
N ALA A 119 1.07 -28.77 -11.57
CA ALA A 119 -0.30 -29.11 -11.26
C ALA A 119 -0.64 -30.53 -11.72
N GLU A 120 -1.27 -31.32 -10.86
CA GLU A 120 -1.61 -32.73 -11.15
C GLU A 120 -3.10 -33.02 -10.97
N ASP A 121 -3.77 -32.34 -10.03
CA ASP A 121 -5.19 -32.56 -9.79
C ASP A 121 -6.06 -31.89 -10.87
N VAL A 122 -6.49 -32.72 -11.83
CA VAL A 122 -7.35 -32.35 -12.96
C VAL A 122 -8.66 -31.71 -12.51
N LYS A 123 -9.27 -32.18 -11.41
CA LYS A 123 -10.57 -31.70 -10.94
C LYS A 123 -10.42 -30.30 -10.32
N ARG A 124 -9.40 -30.10 -9.49
CA ARG A 124 -9.08 -28.78 -8.93
C ARG A 124 -8.68 -27.79 -10.02
N LEU A 125 -7.86 -28.22 -10.99
CA LEU A 125 -7.52 -27.39 -12.17
C LEU A 125 -8.77 -26.90 -12.90
N PHE A 126 -9.72 -27.79 -13.18
CA PHE A 126 -10.99 -27.40 -13.79
C PHE A 126 -11.75 -26.39 -12.93
N HIS A 127 -11.99 -26.70 -11.64
CA HIS A 127 -12.82 -25.87 -10.78
C HIS A 127 -12.22 -24.47 -10.52
N TYR A 128 -10.91 -24.38 -10.30
CA TYR A 128 -10.25 -23.10 -10.06
C TYR A 128 -10.21 -22.25 -11.31
N ASN A 129 -9.88 -22.81 -12.47
CA ASN A 129 -9.91 -22.05 -13.74
C ASN A 129 -11.34 -21.62 -14.10
N TYR A 130 -12.33 -22.50 -13.94
CA TYR A 130 -13.74 -22.15 -14.19
C TYR A 130 -14.17 -20.98 -13.31
N SER A 131 -13.88 -21.06 -12.00
CA SER A 131 -14.27 -20.03 -11.04
C SER A 131 -13.53 -18.71 -11.28
N ALA A 132 -12.23 -18.78 -11.60
CA ALA A 132 -11.42 -17.60 -11.91
C ALA A 132 -11.91 -16.91 -13.19
N VAL A 133 -12.17 -17.64 -14.27
CA VAL A 133 -12.70 -17.05 -15.52
C VAL A 133 -14.04 -16.37 -15.28
N LYS A 134 -14.96 -17.03 -14.58
CA LYS A 134 -16.28 -16.48 -14.29
C LYS A 134 -16.20 -15.21 -13.43
N LEU A 135 -15.35 -15.22 -12.40
CA LEU A 135 -15.11 -14.05 -11.56
C LEU A 135 -14.44 -12.91 -12.34
N ALA A 136 -13.44 -13.21 -13.17
CA ALA A 136 -12.75 -12.23 -14.01
C ALA A 136 -13.71 -11.59 -15.03
N LEU A 137 -14.57 -12.37 -15.68
CA LEU A 137 -15.61 -11.86 -16.57
C LEU A 137 -16.60 -10.94 -15.84
N LYS A 138 -17.09 -11.37 -14.68
CA LYS A 138 -17.96 -10.54 -13.84
C LYS A 138 -17.29 -9.23 -13.48
N ARG A 139 -16.02 -9.26 -13.07
CA ARG A 139 -15.23 -8.07 -12.74
C ARG A 139 -15.00 -7.16 -13.96
N ALA A 140 -14.72 -7.72 -15.13
CA ALA A 140 -14.57 -6.95 -16.37
C ALA A 140 -15.86 -6.22 -16.73
N ILE A 141 -16.99 -6.92 -16.80
CA ILE A 141 -18.28 -6.34 -17.18
C ILE A 141 -18.76 -5.30 -16.15
N SER A 142 -18.56 -5.57 -14.86
CA SER A 142 -18.90 -4.63 -13.78
C SER A 142 -17.87 -3.52 -13.55
N GLN A 143 -16.77 -3.49 -14.32
CA GLN A 143 -15.66 -2.53 -14.16
C GLN A 143 -15.10 -2.50 -12.73
N TYR A 144 -14.95 -3.68 -12.15
CA TYR A 144 -14.35 -3.86 -10.83
C TYR A 144 -12.81 -3.93 -10.93
N PRO A 145 -12.08 -3.34 -9.97
CA PRO A 145 -12.57 -2.58 -8.82
C PRO A 145 -13.01 -1.16 -9.20
N SER A 146 -13.94 -0.59 -8.42
CA SER A 146 -14.24 0.84 -8.52
C SER A 146 -13.04 1.68 -8.08
N LEU A 147 -13.00 2.94 -8.52
CA LEU A 147 -11.95 3.89 -8.12
C LEU A 147 -11.85 4.02 -6.59
N ASP A 148 -13.00 4.09 -5.92
CA ASP A 148 -13.06 4.21 -4.46
C ASP A 148 -12.48 2.97 -3.77
N LYS A 149 -12.79 1.77 -4.27
CA LYS A 149 -12.24 0.54 -3.72
C LYS A 149 -10.74 0.44 -3.96
N LEU A 150 -10.27 0.84 -5.14
CA LEU A 150 -8.84 0.87 -5.44
C LEU A 150 -8.10 1.80 -4.45
N PHE A 151 -8.63 3.01 -4.24
CA PHE A 151 -8.02 3.97 -3.30
C PHE A 151 -8.08 3.52 -1.85
N SER A 152 -9.13 2.80 -1.43
CA SER A 152 -9.20 2.26 -0.08
C SER A 152 -8.24 1.09 0.12
N GLU A 153 -8.11 0.18 -0.85
CA GLU A 153 -7.37 -1.07 -0.68
C GLU A 153 -5.88 -1.00 -1.04
N LYS A 154 -5.46 -0.07 -1.92
CA LYS A 154 -4.07 0.00 -2.42
C LYS A 154 -3.02 0.11 -1.32
N ASP A 155 -3.33 0.80 -0.22
CA ASP A 155 -2.41 1.03 0.90
C ASP A 155 -2.61 -0.02 2.03
N ARG A 156 -3.67 -0.83 1.93
CA ARG A 156 -4.04 -1.85 2.93
C ARG A 156 -3.58 -3.24 2.51
N SER A 157 -3.63 -3.53 1.22
CA SER A 157 -3.37 -4.84 0.66
C SER A 157 -1.87 -5.15 0.59
N LYS A 158 -1.50 -6.42 0.83
CA LYS A 158 -0.15 -6.92 0.61
C LYS A 158 -0.13 -7.68 -0.71
N HIS A 159 0.78 -7.30 -1.61
CA HIS A 159 1.01 -8.12 -2.79
C HIS A 159 1.64 -9.46 -2.33
N PRO A 160 1.16 -10.63 -2.79
CA PRO A 160 1.61 -11.94 -2.31
C PRO A 160 3.13 -12.15 -2.38
N LEU A 161 3.78 -11.57 -3.38
CA LEU A 161 5.24 -11.63 -3.55
C LEU A 161 6.00 -10.52 -2.81
N SER A 162 5.37 -9.38 -2.54
CA SER A 162 6.04 -8.27 -1.83
C SER A 162 6.20 -8.59 -0.35
N ARG A 163 5.22 -9.28 0.27
CA ARG A 163 5.20 -9.65 1.70
C ARG A 163 5.32 -8.49 2.71
N PHE A 164 5.42 -7.24 2.23
CA PHE A 164 5.30 -6.02 3.02
C PHE A 164 4.20 -5.14 2.42
N ARG A 165 3.77 -4.14 3.18
CA ARG A 165 2.92 -3.06 2.69
C ARG A 165 3.72 -1.76 2.61
N THR A 166 3.32 -0.84 1.75
CA THR A 166 3.82 0.52 1.80
C THR A 166 2.99 1.32 2.82
N PRO A 167 3.52 1.66 4.00
CA PRO A 167 2.75 2.36 5.01
C PRO A 167 2.46 3.80 4.57
N ARG A 168 1.27 4.32 4.91
CA ARG A 168 0.81 5.68 4.57
C ARG A 168 0.07 6.31 5.75
N LEU A 169 0.08 7.63 5.83
CA LEU A 169 -0.61 8.40 6.87
C LEU A 169 -1.91 9.03 6.32
N TRP A 170 -3.04 8.37 6.54
CA TRP A 170 -4.34 8.73 5.95
C TRP A 170 -5.54 8.58 6.91
N MET A 171 -5.36 7.92 8.06
CA MET A 171 -6.36 7.77 9.12
C MET A 171 -5.81 8.25 10.47
N PRO A 172 -5.54 9.56 10.62
CA PRO A 172 -5.21 10.12 11.92
C PRO A 172 -6.37 9.92 12.92
N PRO A 173 -6.11 9.88 14.24
CA PRO A 173 -4.82 10.18 14.86
C PRO A 173 -3.84 8.99 14.97
N TYR A 174 -2.55 9.30 14.99
CA TYR A 174 -1.43 8.36 15.11
C TYR A 174 -0.66 8.51 16.43
N LEU A 175 -0.04 7.43 16.88
CA LEU A 175 0.96 7.41 17.94
C LEU A 175 2.35 7.29 17.31
N GLN A 176 3.17 8.32 17.44
CA GLN A 176 4.57 8.29 17.02
C GLN A 176 5.47 8.02 18.23
N VAL A 177 6.19 6.90 18.20
CA VAL A 177 7.11 6.50 19.26
C VAL A 177 8.51 6.99 18.91
N ALA A 178 8.99 8.00 19.65
CA ALA A 178 10.33 8.57 19.47
C ALA A 178 11.39 7.71 20.17
N LEU A 179 12.27 7.09 19.38
CA LEU A 179 13.31 6.18 19.84
C LEU A 179 14.65 6.92 19.97
N ASP A 180 14.77 7.75 21.00
CA ASP A 180 15.96 8.58 21.24
C ASP A 180 17.13 7.84 21.92
N ASN A 181 16.91 6.63 22.45
CA ASN A 181 17.95 5.91 23.19
C ASN A 181 19.01 5.37 22.21
N PRO A 182 20.29 5.79 22.29
CA PRO A 182 21.32 5.34 21.36
C PRO A 182 21.88 3.94 21.71
N ASP A 183 20.99 3.02 22.04
CA ASP A 183 21.27 1.61 22.32
C ASP A 183 20.25 0.74 21.58
N MET A 184 20.73 0.06 20.53
CA MET A 184 19.89 -0.74 19.64
C MET A 184 19.28 -1.97 20.33
N GLU A 185 19.91 -2.51 21.38
CA GLU A 185 19.32 -3.61 22.15
C GLU A 185 18.09 -3.16 22.93
N SER A 186 18.19 -2.01 23.59
CA SER A 186 17.06 -1.38 24.27
C SER A 186 15.93 -1.02 23.30
N ILE A 187 16.27 -0.47 22.12
CA ILE A 187 15.27 -0.18 21.06
C ILE A 187 14.58 -1.47 20.61
N ARG A 188 15.34 -2.53 20.32
CA ARG A 188 14.80 -3.83 19.92
C ARG A 188 13.84 -4.39 20.98
N ARG A 189 14.19 -4.25 22.26
CA ARG A 189 13.31 -4.63 23.39
C ARG A 189 12.01 -3.82 23.39
N VAL A 190 12.05 -2.51 23.15
CA VAL A 190 10.84 -1.67 23.11
C VAL A 190 9.97 -2.04 21.91
N VAL A 191 10.55 -2.06 20.70
CA VAL A 191 9.83 -2.32 19.44
C VAL A 191 9.16 -3.69 19.46
N SER A 192 9.83 -4.72 19.97
CA SER A 192 9.26 -6.08 20.09
C SER A 192 8.08 -6.20 21.06
N GLN A 193 7.93 -5.25 22.00
CA GLN A 193 6.83 -5.22 22.96
C GLN A 193 5.65 -4.34 22.50
N LEU A 194 5.88 -3.42 21.55
CA LEU A 194 4.80 -2.58 21.05
C LEU A 194 3.66 -3.42 20.46
N PRO A 195 2.39 -3.05 20.71
CA PRO A 195 1.27 -3.73 20.09
C PRO A 195 1.34 -3.57 18.57
N ARG A 196 0.94 -4.61 17.82
CA ARG A 196 0.82 -4.50 16.37
C ARG A 196 -0.32 -3.55 16.06
N SER A 197 0.01 -2.41 15.48
CA SER A 197 -0.99 -1.45 15.03
C SER A 197 -0.50 -0.56 13.89
N ASP A 198 -1.42 -0.26 12.97
CA ASP A 198 -1.19 0.64 11.83
C ASP A 198 -1.15 2.11 12.25
N ARG A 199 -1.59 2.38 13.47
CA ARG A 199 -1.54 3.71 14.09
C ARG A 199 -0.19 4.01 14.73
N ILE A 200 0.73 3.06 14.79
CA ILE A 200 2.07 3.26 15.35
C ILE A 200 3.06 3.64 14.27
N ILE A 201 3.60 4.85 14.43
CA ILE A 201 4.77 5.35 13.72
C ILE A 201 5.99 5.14 14.62
N LEU A 202 7.11 4.70 14.06
CA LEU A 202 8.38 4.64 14.79
C LEU A 202 9.31 5.72 14.24
N GLU A 203 9.94 6.47 15.12
CA GLU A 203 10.88 7.51 14.76
C GLU A 203 12.26 7.14 15.28
N ALA A 204 13.23 7.04 14.36
CA ALA A 204 14.64 7.08 14.72
C ALA A 204 14.99 8.52 15.11
N GLY A 205 14.99 8.79 16.42
CA GLY A 205 15.17 10.15 16.94
C GLY A 205 16.56 10.72 16.68
N THR A 206 16.69 12.04 16.73
CA THR A 206 17.98 12.73 16.48
C THR A 206 19.15 12.12 17.29
N PRO A 207 19.06 11.88 18.62
CA PRO A 207 20.20 11.37 19.38
C PRO A 207 20.65 9.96 18.94
N LEU A 208 19.71 9.11 18.51
CA LEU A 208 20.00 7.80 17.96
C LEU A 208 20.75 7.92 16.64
N ILE A 209 20.22 8.70 15.69
CA ILE A 209 20.84 8.86 14.37
C ILE A 209 22.20 9.52 14.49
N LYS A 210 22.36 10.57 15.31
CA LYS A 210 23.66 11.24 15.46
C LYS A 210 24.74 10.33 16.07
N ARG A 211 24.35 9.30 16.83
CA ARG A 211 25.30 8.33 17.41
C ARG A 211 25.54 7.10 16.53
N CYS A 212 24.50 6.54 15.94
CA CYS A 212 24.55 5.26 15.22
C CYS A 212 24.50 5.42 13.70
N GLY A 213 24.32 6.63 13.18
CA GLY A 213 24.08 6.90 11.78
C GLY A 213 22.73 6.36 11.30
N LEU A 214 22.55 6.39 9.98
CA LEU A 214 21.35 5.88 9.30
C LEU A 214 21.23 4.34 9.31
N ASP A 215 22.27 3.62 9.74
CA ASP A 215 22.18 2.17 9.98
C ASP A 215 21.15 1.83 11.06
N SER A 216 20.89 2.75 12.00
CA SER A 216 19.79 2.62 12.97
C SER A 216 18.42 2.52 12.30
N VAL A 217 18.20 3.28 11.21
CA VAL A 217 16.96 3.22 10.42
C VAL A 217 16.85 1.90 9.66
N ARG A 218 17.95 1.42 9.08
CA ARG A 218 18.00 0.11 8.39
C ARG A 218 17.67 -1.03 9.35
N GLU A 219 18.24 -0.99 10.54
CA GLU A 219 17.98 -1.98 11.57
C GLU A 219 16.51 -1.92 12.03
N LEU A 220 15.95 -0.72 12.25
CA LEU A 220 14.52 -0.56 12.56
C LEU A 220 13.61 -1.10 11.45
N ARG A 221 13.90 -0.84 10.17
CA ARG A 221 13.15 -1.39 9.03
C ARG A 221 13.17 -2.91 9.02
N SER A 222 14.29 -3.53 9.39
CA SER A 222 14.38 -4.99 9.47
C SER A 222 13.45 -5.58 10.55
N MET A 223 13.25 -4.86 11.67
CA MET A 223 12.42 -5.27 12.80
C MET A 223 10.94 -4.97 12.61
N ALA A 224 10.62 -3.85 11.97
CA ALA A 224 9.27 -3.27 11.88
C ALA A 224 8.86 -3.02 10.42
N LYS A 225 8.81 -4.09 9.63
CA LYS A 225 8.63 -4.03 8.16
C LYS A 225 7.38 -3.29 7.71
N ASP A 226 6.28 -3.42 8.45
CA ASP A 226 4.96 -2.87 8.09
C ASP A 226 4.65 -1.52 8.79
N ASN A 227 5.52 -1.05 9.68
CA ASN A 227 5.34 0.22 10.38
C ASN A 227 5.84 1.39 9.53
N PHE A 228 5.19 2.55 9.69
CA PHE A 228 5.69 3.80 9.14
C PHE A 228 6.93 4.23 9.93
N LEU A 229 8.06 4.46 9.25
CA LEU A 229 9.32 4.84 9.86
C LEU A 229 9.70 6.27 9.51
N ILE A 230 10.09 7.05 10.52
CA ILE A 230 10.60 8.41 10.36
C ILE A 230 12.09 8.44 10.71
N ALA A 231 12.88 9.09 9.86
CA ALA A 231 14.25 9.49 10.17
C ALA A 231 14.26 10.96 10.62
N ASP A 232 14.49 11.18 11.91
CA ASP A 232 14.54 12.53 12.49
C ASP A 232 15.96 13.13 12.38
N LEU A 233 16.32 13.50 11.15
CA LEU A 233 17.64 14.06 10.82
C LEU A 233 17.83 15.48 11.35
N LYS A 234 16.72 16.22 11.45
CA LYS A 234 16.66 17.67 11.66
C LYS A 234 17.56 18.41 10.67
N THR A 235 17.37 18.10 9.40
CA THR A 235 18.13 18.67 8.29
C THR A 235 18.11 20.20 8.39
N LEU A 236 19.29 20.81 8.35
CA LEU A 236 19.46 22.27 8.32
C LEU A 236 20.10 22.75 7.02
N ASP A 237 20.85 21.88 6.37
CA ASP A 237 21.55 22.12 5.11
C ASP A 237 21.50 20.85 4.26
N THR A 238 21.79 20.94 2.95
CA THR A 238 21.88 19.80 2.03
C THR A 238 20.58 18.98 1.90
N GLY A 239 19.44 19.68 1.82
CA GLY A 239 18.09 19.09 1.85
C GLY A 239 17.89 17.85 0.98
N ARG A 240 18.39 17.86 -0.27
CA ARG A 240 18.21 16.72 -1.20
C ARG A 240 19.01 15.48 -0.80
N VAL A 241 20.26 15.68 -0.40
CA VAL A 241 21.18 14.58 -0.08
C VAL A 241 20.67 13.80 1.13
N GLU A 242 20.27 14.50 2.19
CA GLU A 242 19.76 13.85 3.41
C GLU A 242 18.44 13.09 3.18
N VAL A 243 17.60 13.56 2.25
CA VAL A 243 16.38 12.86 1.83
C VAL A 243 16.70 11.55 1.12
N ASP A 244 17.64 11.58 0.16
CA ASP A 244 18.09 10.38 -0.55
C ASP A 244 18.69 9.34 0.42
N GLU A 245 19.56 9.79 1.34
CA GLU A 245 20.18 8.91 2.33
C GLU A 245 19.16 8.27 3.27
N ALA A 246 18.16 9.03 3.74
CA ALA A 246 17.08 8.50 4.57
C ALA A 246 16.20 7.48 3.82
N MET A 247 15.91 7.74 2.53
CA MET A 247 15.18 6.80 1.68
C MET A 247 15.94 5.48 1.52
N GLU A 248 17.24 5.55 1.21
CA GLU A 248 18.11 4.38 1.07
C GLU A 248 18.24 3.58 2.38
N ALA A 249 18.11 4.25 3.52
CA ALA A 249 18.07 3.61 4.83
C ALA A 249 16.71 2.94 5.14
N GLY A 250 15.68 3.23 4.35
CA GLY A 250 14.35 2.63 4.45
C GLY A 250 13.33 3.45 5.26
N ALA A 251 13.54 4.75 5.42
CA ALA A 251 12.58 5.66 6.03
C ALA A 251 11.38 5.94 5.10
N ASP A 252 10.18 6.07 5.66
CA ASP A 252 8.98 6.51 4.95
C ASP A 252 8.74 8.03 5.09
N GLY A 253 9.34 8.64 6.11
CA GLY A 253 9.34 10.09 6.34
C GLY A 253 10.67 10.59 6.86
N VAL A 254 10.98 11.86 6.58
CA VAL A 254 12.26 12.48 6.94
C VAL A 254 12.02 13.92 7.43
N VAL A 255 12.77 14.31 8.46
CA VAL A 255 12.54 15.57 9.20
C VAL A 255 13.57 16.64 8.81
N VAL A 256 13.06 17.79 8.36
CA VAL A 256 13.81 19.04 8.17
C VAL A 256 13.44 20.05 9.27
N SER A 257 14.40 20.85 9.69
CA SER A 257 14.18 21.92 10.66
C SER A 257 13.49 23.12 10.01
N GLY A 258 12.47 23.67 10.66
CA GLY A 258 11.81 24.92 10.27
C GLY A 258 12.67 26.17 10.46
N LEU A 259 13.85 26.04 11.09
CA LEU A 259 14.86 27.09 11.15
C LEU A 259 15.83 27.08 9.96
N ALA A 260 15.74 26.07 9.08
CA ALA A 260 16.53 26.04 7.86
C ALA A 260 16.14 27.20 6.92
N PRO A 261 17.04 27.64 6.02
CA PRO A 261 16.70 28.57 4.96
C PRO A 261 15.50 28.07 4.14
N LYS A 262 14.62 28.99 3.70
CA LYS A 262 13.38 28.62 3.00
C LYS A 262 13.64 27.83 1.72
N ASP A 263 14.68 28.17 0.98
CA ASP A 263 15.15 27.45 -0.21
C ASP A 263 15.53 25.99 0.13
N VAL A 264 16.25 25.76 1.24
CA VAL A 264 16.57 24.40 1.70
C VAL A 264 15.30 23.61 2.04
N ILE A 265 14.33 24.23 2.73
CA ILE A 265 13.05 23.59 3.06
C ILE A 265 12.28 23.22 1.78
N GLU A 266 12.19 24.15 0.82
CA GLU A 266 11.49 23.92 -0.45
C GLU A 266 12.14 22.81 -1.28
N GLU A 267 13.48 22.78 -1.35
CA GLU A 267 14.22 21.73 -2.05
C GLU A 267 14.08 20.37 -1.37
N PHE A 268 14.10 20.33 -0.03
CA PHE A 268 13.87 19.12 0.76
C PHE A 268 12.47 18.55 0.51
N ILE A 269 11.44 19.40 0.54
CA ILE A 269 10.05 18.99 0.29
C ILE A 269 9.92 18.43 -1.13
N TYR A 270 10.46 19.16 -2.11
CA TYR A 270 10.42 18.74 -3.52
C TYR A 270 11.07 17.35 -3.71
N GLU A 271 12.25 17.15 -3.12
CA GLU A 271 12.99 15.89 -3.26
C GLU A 271 12.24 14.73 -2.60
N ALA A 272 11.72 14.94 -1.39
CA ALA A 272 10.96 13.91 -0.68
C ALA A 272 9.72 13.49 -1.47
N GLU A 273 8.97 14.44 -2.03
CA GLU A 273 7.81 14.16 -2.88
C GLU A 273 8.20 13.42 -4.16
N ARG A 274 9.32 13.79 -4.79
CA ARG A 274 9.83 13.17 -6.03
C ARG A 274 10.08 11.67 -5.85
N ILE A 275 10.62 11.27 -4.70
CA ILE A 275 10.99 9.87 -4.42
C ILE A 275 9.97 9.12 -3.55
N GLY A 276 8.90 9.80 -3.12
CA GLY A 276 7.76 9.20 -2.41
C GLY A 276 7.92 9.08 -0.90
N VAL A 277 8.86 9.82 -0.30
CA VAL A 277 9.08 9.96 1.16
C VAL A 277 8.25 11.14 1.69
N TYR A 278 7.78 11.07 2.93
CA TYR A 278 7.00 12.13 3.56
C TYR A 278 7.94 13.23 4.08
N PRO A 279 7.87 14.47 3.55
CA PRO A 279 8.59 15.58 4.15
C PRO A 279 7.89 16.04 5.43
N ILE A 280 8.66 16.10 6.52
CA ILE A 280 8.19 16.48 7.84
C ILE A 280 8.96 17.72 8.30
N LEU A 281 8.25 18.77 8.68
CA LEU A 281 8.85 20.05 9.08
C LEU A 281 8.76 20.22 10.60
N ASP A 282 9.90 20.23 11.28
CA ASP A 282 9.98 20.45 12.73
C ASP A 282 10.00 21.94 13.07
N MET A 283 9.00 22.40 13.81
CA MET A 283 8.82 23.82 14.20
C MET A 283 9.44 24.16 15.54
N THR A 284 10.35 23.34 16.06
CA THR A 284 11.13 23.68 17.26
C THR A 284 11.73 25.07 17.09
N ASP A 285 11.43 25.96 18.04
CA ASP A 285 11.90 27.34 18.09
C ASP A 285 11.52 28.27 16.92
N VAL A 286 10.64 27.83 16.02
CA VAL A 286 10.07 28.69 14.97
C VAL A 286 9.08 29.68 15.60
N PRO A 287 9.26 31.01 15.48
CA PRO A 287 8.39 31.99 16.14
C PRO A 287 6.92 31.91 15.70
N ASP A 288 6.67 31.87 14.39
CA ASP A 288 5.32 31.75 13.82
C ASP A 288 5.29 30.63 12.76
N PRO A 289 4.80 29.43 13.12
CA PRO A 289 4.67 28.31 12.19
C PRO A 289 3.71 28.60 11.02
N VAL A 290 2.67 29.41 11.24
CA VAL A 290 1.66 29.73 10.21
C VAL A 290 2.26 30.67 9.17
N GLU A 291 3.00 31.69 9.61
CA GLU A 291 3.72 32.60 8.72
C GLU A 291 4.77 31.85 7.89
N LEU A 292 5.56 30.97 8.52
CA LEU A 292 6.57 30.17 7.81
C LEU A 292 5.91 29.35 6.69
N LEU A 293 4.88 28.54 7.00
CA LEU A 293 4.20 27.73 5.98
C LEU A 293 3.58 28.58 4.87
N SER A 294 3.01 29.73 5.23
CA SER A 294 2.40 30.65 4.25
C SER A 294 3.42 31.22 3.27
N GLY A 295 4.69 31.28 3.67
CA GLY A 295 5.78 31.79 2.86
C GLY A 295 6.51 30.72 2.02
N LEU A 296 6.11 29.45 2.08
CA LEU A 296 6.68 28.38 1.25
C LEU A 296 5.85 28.18 -0.01
N LYS A 297 6.51 27.88 -1.14
CA LYS A 297 5.86 27.54 -2.41
C LYS A 297 5.28 26.12 -2.42
N VAL A 298 5.89 25.24 -1.64
CA VAL A 298 5.51 23.83 -1.47
C VAL A 298 5.29 23.57 0.02
N LEU A 299 4.36 22.68 0.34
CA LEU A 299 3.99 22.40 1.73
C LEU A 299 4.50 21.02 2.13
N PRO A 300 5.01 20.86 3.37
CA PRO A 300 5.35 19.54 3.88
C PRO A 300 4.08 18.71 4.09
N ARG A 301 4.25 17.40 4.24
CA ARG A 301 3.12 16.50 4.52
C ARG A 301 2.74 16.50 5.99
N VAL A 302 3.72 16.73 6.87
CA VAL A 302 3.55 16.80 8.32
C VAL A 302 4.28 18.02 8.86
N VAL A 303 3.69 18.70 9.85
CA VAL A 303 4.35 19.74 10.66
C VAL A 303 4.38 19.29 12.10
N ILE A 304 5.54 19.35 12.74
CA ILE A 304 5.70 19.04 14.16
C ILE A 304 5.70 20.34 14.96
N LEU A 305 4.75 20.49 15.87
CA LEU A 305 4.81 21.49 16.93
C LEU A 305 5.49 20.87 18.14
N HIS A 306 6.77 21.20 18.31
CA HIS A 306 7.62 20.65 19.37
C HIS A 306 7.88 21.69 20.45
N ARG A 307 7.71 21.29 21.71
CA ARG A 307 8.32 21.98 22.85
C ARG A 307 9.76 21.50 23.03
N GLY A 308 10.74 22.39 22.88
CA GLY A 308 12.15 22.09 23.14
C GLY A 308 12.38 21.46 24.53
N ILE A 309 13.24 20.45 24.59
CA ILE A 309 13.50 19.64 25.80
C ILE A 309 14.15 20.48 26.92
N ASP A 310 14.95 21.48 26.54
CA ASP A 310 15.81 22.28 27.42
C ASP A 310 15.23 23.65 27.81
N GLN A 311 14.05 24.02 27.28
CA GLN A 311 13.36 25.23 27.73
C GLN A 311 12.50 24.89 28.96
N GLU A 312 12.82 25.56 30.08
CA GLU A 312 12.18 25.43 31.39
C GLU A 312 10.64 25.55 31.33
N ALA A 313 9.99 25.40 32.49
CA ALA A 313 8.54 25.27 32.71
C ALA A 313 7.61 26.31 32.03
N SER A 314 8.12 27.34 31.35
CA SER A 314 7.38 28.48 30.80
C SER A 314 6.86 28.33 29.36
N THR A 315 7.43 27.49 28.49
CA THR A 315 6.89 27.29 27.13
C THR A 315 5.87 26.16 27.08
N ARG A 316 4.58 26.51 27.13
CA ARG A 316 3.48 25.57 26.87
C ARG A 316 3.55 25.10 25.41
N ILE A 317 3.10 23.88 25.14
CA ILE A 317 2.76 23.50 23.76
C ILE A 317 1.78 24.56 23.25
N ARG A 318 2.10 25.17 22.11
CA ARG A 318 1.33 26.27 21.52
C ARG A 318 0.12 25.71 20.78
N TRP A 319 -0.81 25.15 21.54
CA TRP A 319 -2.03 24.49 21.04
C TRP A 319 -2.85 25.40 20.12
N GLU A 320 -2.77 26.72 20.34
CA GLU A 320 -3.38 27.76 19.52
C GLU A 320 -3.05 27.58 18.03
N PHE A 321 -1.79 27.28 17.70
CA PHE A 321 -1.36 27.14 16.30
C PHE A 321 -1.91 25.91 15.61
N ILE A 322 -2.35 24.88 16.35
CA ILE A 322 -2.91 23.67 15.72
C ILE A 322 -4.18 24.04 14.95
N ARG A 323 -5.08 24.80 15.57
CA ARG A 323 -6.34 25.20 14.93
C ARG A 323 -6.09 26.06 13.70
N ASP A 324 -5.17 27.01 13.80
CA ASP A 324 -4.82 27.91 12.70
C ASP A 324 -4.19 27.15 11.53
N LEU A 325 -3.27 26.23 11.82
CA LEU A 325 -2.66 25.36 10.81
C LEU A 325 -3.69 24.47 10.13
N LYS A 326 -4.59 23.83 10.90
CA LYS A 326 -5.64 22.96 10.34
C LYS A 326 -6.66 23.74 9.51
N ALA A 327 -6.99 24.97 9.92
CA ALA A 327 -7.91 25.83 9.19
C ALA A 327 -7.32 26.30 7.85
N LYS A 328 -6.04 26.66 7.83
CA LYS A 328 -5.37 27.21 6.64
C LYS A 328 -4.80 26.14 5.71
N PHE A 329 -4.36 25.00 6.25
CA PHE A 329 -3.63 23.95 5.54
C PHE A 329 -4.27 22.58 5.74
N SER A 330 -5.48 22.39 5.21
CA SER A 330 -6.29 21.17 5.42
C SER A 330 -5.64 19.85 4.99
N ARG A 331 -4.60 19.89 4.14
CA ARG A 331 -3.86 18.71 3.66
C ARG A 331 -2.60 18.38 4.48
N VAL A 332 -2.21 19.25 5.41
CA VAL A 332 -1.03 19.06 6.26
C VAL A 332 -1.47 18.39 7.56
N LEU A 333 -0.75 17.33 7.95
CA LEU A 333 -0.94 16.69 9.26
C LEU A 333 -0.18 17.47 10.33
N VAL A 334 -0.80 17.69 11.48
CA VAL A 334 -0.17 18.39 12.61
C VAL A 334 0.21 17.37 13.68
N ALA A 335 1.51 17.23 13.92
CA ALA A 335 2.09 16.42 14.98
C ALA A 335 2.42 17.28 16.20
N VAL A 336 2.28 16.73 17.41
CA VAL A 336 2.62 17.41 18.66
C VAL A 336 3.65 16.62 19.45
N ALA A 337 4.72 17.30 19.88
CA ALA A 337 5.78 16.75 20.70
C ALA A 337 6.01 17.61 21.95
N GLY A 338 6.28 16.96 23.09
CA GLY A 338 6.63 17.65 24.33
C GLY A 338 6.08 16.97 25.58
N ARG A 339 6.82 15.99 26.12
CA ARG A 339 6.47 15.24 27.35
C ARG A 339 5.00 14.80 27.39
N MET A 340 4.52 14.23 26.28
CA MET A 340 3.15 13.72 26.18
C MET A 340 2.90 12.61 27.20
N THR A 341 1.77 12.73 27.90
CA THR A 341 1.26 11.72 28.84
C THR A 341 -0.22 11.44 28.51
N PRO A 342 -0.83 10.37 29.05
CA PRO A 342 -2.25 10.10 28.81
C PRO A 342 -3.18 11.27 29.13
N GLU A 343 -2.82 12.09 30.12
CA GLU A 343 -3.61 13.26 30.56
C GLU A 343 -3.63 14.38 29.52
N SER A 344 -2.59 14.51 28.68
CA SER A 344 -2.53 15.56 27.64
C SER A 344 -3.23 15.17 26.33
N ILE A 345 -3.62 13.89 26.17
CA ILE A 345 -4.26 13.39 24.94
C ILE A 345 -5.55 14.14 24.59
N PRO A 346 -6.54 14.31 25.50
CA PRO A 346 -7.79 14.97 25.14
C PRO A 346 -7.57 16.39 24.61
N VAL A 347 -6.71 17.17 25.28
CA VAL A 347 -6.38 18.54 24.86
C VAL A 347 -5.74 18.56 23.47
N ALA A 348 -4.85 17.62 23.17
CA ALA A 348 -4.21 17.54 21.86
C ALA A 348 -5.20 17.19 20.75
N LEU A 349 -6.05 16.19 20.97
CA LEU A 349 -7.04 15.74 19.99
C LEU A 349 -8.14 16.79 19.78
N ASP A 350 -8.64 17.41 20.85
CA ASP A 350 -9.64 18.50 20.80
C ASP A 350 -9.10 19.76 20.12
N SER A 351 -7.77 19.92 20.08
CA SER A 351 -7.11 21.00 19.34
C SER A 351 -6.94 20.67 17.85
N GLY A 352 -7.11 19.41 17.45
CA GLY A 352 -7.00 18.95 16.06
C GLY A 352 -5.67 18.27 15.70
N ALA A 353 -4.91 17.80 16.68
CA ALA A 353 -3.65 17.08 16.43
C ALA A 353 -3.91 15.74 15.70
N ASP A 354 -3.11 15.48 14.67
CA ASP A 354 -3.18 14.26 13.86
C ASP A 354 -2.17 13.19 14.33
N ILE A 355 -1.08 13.60 14.98
CA ILE A 355 -0.01 12.69 15.43
C ILE A 355 0.45 13.10 16.83
N LEU A 356 0.49 12.14 17.74
CA LEU A 356 0.98 12.33 19.11
C LEU A 356 2.37 11.71 19.24
N ILE A 357 3.40 12.55 19.44
CA ILE A 357 4.80 12.10 19.54
C ILE A 357 5.14 11.85 21.01
N VAL A 358 5.55 10.61 21.31
CA VAL A 358 5.79 10.11 22.66
C VAL A 358 7.14 9.38 22.72
N GLY A 359 8.09 9.93 23.47
CA GLY A 359 9.39 9.30 23.72
C GLY A 359 9.41 8.53 25.04
N ARG A 360 10.05 9.15 26.05
CA ARG A 360 10.37 8.53 27.36
C ARG A 360 9.20 7.83 28.07
N TYR A 361 7.97 8.35 27.95
CA TYR A 361 6.81 7.71 28.59
C TYR A 361 6.62 6.26 28.14
N ILE A 362 6.94 5.94 26.88
CA ILE A 362 6.88 4.59 26.33
C ILE A 362 8.26 3.92 26.44
N THR A 363 9.32 4.59 25.99
CA THR A 363 10.64 3.94 25.82
C THR A 363 11.33 3.62 27.15
N GLN A 364 11.02 4.35 28.22
CA GLN A 364 11.56 4.09 29.57
C GLN A 364 10.55 3.38 30.49
N ALA A 365 9.37 3.01 29.97
CA ALA A 365 8.40 2.25 30.75
C ALA A 365 8.93 0.86 31.09
N ARG A 366 8.57 0.37 32.27
CA ARG A 366 8.78 -1.06 32.62
C ARG A 366 8.03 -1.98 31.65
N ASP A 367 6.85 -1.54 31.22
CA ASP A 367 5.99 -2.22 30.25
C ASP A 367 5.65 -1.25 29.10
N PRO A 368 6.48 -1.20 28.03
CA PRO A 368 6.23 -0.37 26.86
C PRO A 368 4.92 -0.71 26.15
N ARG A 369 4.47 -1.97 26.21
CA ARG A 369 3.22 -2.41 25.60
C ARG A 369 2.03 -1.72 26.24
N ARG A 370 1.95 -1.79 27.57
CA ARG A 370 0.89 -1.13 28.33
C ARG A 370 0.93 0.39 28.12
N ALA A 371 2.10 1.00 28.20
CA ALA A 371 2.26 2.44 27.99
C ALA A 371 1.72 2.87 26.61
N ALA A 372 2.05 2.13 25.54
CA ALA A 372 1.52 2.41 24.20
C ALA A 372 -0.01 2.21 24.11
N LEU A 373 -0.57 1.16 24.74
CA LEU A 373 -2.01 0.89 24.75
C LEU A 373 -2.83 2.01 25.41
N GLU A 374 -2.27 2.72 26.40
CA GLU A 374 -2.93 3.87 27.03
C GLU A 374 -3.15 5.02 26.05
N PHE A 375 -2.28 5.18 25.04
CA PHE A 375 -2.49 6.13 23.93
C PHE A 375 -3.42 5.55 22.88
N LEU A 376 -3.17 4.30 22.44
CA LEU A 376 -3.94 3.67 21.36
C LEU A 376 -5.43 3.58 21.67
N SER A 377 -5.78 3.28 22.92
CA SER A 377 -7.18 3.21 23.38
C SER A 377 -7.94 4.53 23.26
N ARG A 378 -7.24 5.67 23.13
CA ARG A 378 -7.84 7.01 23.03
C ARG A 378 -7.80 7.61 21.63
N ILE A 379 -6.91 7.14 20.74
CA ILE A 379 -6.83 7.62 19.35
C ILE A 379 -7.77 6.87 18.39
N GLY A 380 -8.33 5.73 18.81
CA GLY A 380 -9.36 4.99 18.10
C GLY A 380 -8.95 3.58 17.66
N LEU A 381 -9.91 2.84 17.10
CA LEU A 381 -9.69 1.46 16.66
C LEU A 381 -8.74 1.41 15.45
N ASP A 382 -7.96 0.33 15.40
CA ASP A 382 -7.21 -0.05 14.23
C ASP A 382 -8.17 -0.58 13.15
N MET A 383 -7.80 -0.43 11.90
CA MET A 383 -8.62 -0.92 10.79
C MET A 383 -8.67 -2.45 10.69
N ASP A 384 -7.66 -3.11 11.23
CA ASP A 384 -7.25 -4.45 10.80
C ASP A 384 -7.59 -5.57 11.81
N GLN A 385 -8.59 -5.38 12.68
CA GLN A 385 -8.94 -6.44 13.64
C GLN A 385 -9.67 -7.65 13.01
N LEU A 386 -10.13 -7.59 11.75
CA LEU A 386 -11.02 -8.60 11.15
C LEU A 386 -10.64 -9.09 9.73
N ARG A 387 -9.35 -9.14 9.37
CA ARG A 387 -8.92 -9.71 8.06
C ARG A 387 -9.01 -11.23 7.99
N ILE A 388 -10.23 -11.78 7.94
CA ILE A 388 -10.44 -13.09 7.31
C ILE A 388 -10.47 -12.82 5.80
N HIS A 389 -9.47 -13.30 5.06
CA HIS A 389 -9.42 -13.22 3.60
C HIS A 389 -10.65 -13.93 3.02
N VAL A 390 -11.69 -13.17 2.68
CA VAL A 390 -12.82 -13.65 1.88
C VAL A 390 -13.23 -12.54 0.93
N GLU A 391 -12.58 -12.48 -0.23
CA GLU A 391 -13.18 -11.92 -1.45
C GLU A 391 -12.80 -12.75 -2.68
#